data_AF-A0AAV6A6I1-F1
#
_entry.id   AF-A0AAV6A6I1-F1
#
_cell.length_a   1.000
_cell.length_b   1.000
_cell.length_c   1.000
_cell.angle_alpha   90.00
_cell.angle_beta   90.00
_cell.angle_gamma   90.00
#
_symmetry.space_group_name_H-M   'P 1'
#
loop_
_entity.id
_entity.type
_entity.pdbx_description
1 polymer ?
#
loop_
_entity_poly.entity_id
_entity_poly.type
_entity_poly.pdbx_seq_one_letter_code
_entity_poly.pdbx_strand_id
1 'polypeptide(L)'
;MIGTLPVKRALYYLYERRLLAELRRRALPEHLGMIQDGHRRYSREAGLGDFGEGYRRGATKTEAVLSWCLEVGIPMVTLWWLSVENLHRDPDDVAAVLEVIEA
;
A
#
# COMPACT_ATOMS: atom_id res chain seq x y z
N MET A 1 -15.01 -11.87 10.02
CA MET A 1 -14.77 -11.15 11.30
C MET A 1 -13.87 -12.00 12.19
N ILE A 2 -12.55 -11.85 12.08
CA ILE A 2 -11.61 -12.49 13.01
C ILE A 2 -11.25 -11.41 14.02
N GLY A 3 -11.87 -11.48 15.20
CA GLY A 3 -11.54 -10.61 16.31
C GLY A 3 -10.07 -10.80 16.68
N THR A 4 -9.24 -9.81 16.38
CA THR A 4 -7.88 -9.76 16.92
C THR A 4 -7.96 -9.73 18.44
N LEU A 5 -7.43 -10.76 19.09
CA LEU A 5 -7.34 -10.86 20.55
C LEU A 5 -6.83 -9.52 21.14
N PRO A 6 -7.44 -8.98 22.20
CA PRO A 6 -7.12 -7.65 22.75
C PRO A 6 -5.64 -7.52 23.12
N VAL A 7 -5.02 -8.63 23.54
CA VAL A 7 -3.58 -8.72 23.81
C VAL A 7 -2.75 -8.43 22.55
N LYS A 8 -3.11 -9.01 21.40
CA LYS A 8 -2.38 -8.77 20.14
C LYS A 8 -2.44 -7.29 19.74
N ARG A 9 -3.59 -6.64 19.88
CA ARG A 9 -3.74 -5.20 19.60
C ARG A 9 -2.88 -4.35 20.54
N ALA A 10 -2.89 -4.67 21.83
CA ALA A 10 -2.06 -3.98 22.82
C ALA A 10 -0.55 -4.15 22.52
N LEU A 11 -0.11 -5.36 22.17
CA LEU A 11 1.28 -5.64 21.79
C LEU A 11 1.69 -4.87 20.53
N TYR A 12 0.85 -4.87 19.48
CA TYR A 12 1.11 -4.11 18.26
C TYR A 12 1.15 -2.60 18.52
N TYR A 13 0.25 -2.08 19.35
CA TYR A 13 0.27 -0.67 19.75
C TYR A 13 1.59 -0.28 20.44
N LEU A 14 2.08 -1.09 21.38
CA LEU A 14 3.36 -0.85 22.04
C LEU A 14 4.54 -0.95 21.06
N TYR A 15 4.48 -1.90 20.13
CA TYR A 15 5.47 -2.08 19.08
C TYR A 15 5.53 -0.86 18.13
N GLU A 16 4.39 -0.39 17.62
CA GLU A 16 4.29 0.79 16.77
C GLU A 16 4.79 2.05 17.47
N ARG A 17 4.44 2.25 18.75
CA ARG A 17 4.96 3.37 19.55
C ARG A 17 6.49 3.35 19.67
N ARG A 18 7.08 2.16 19.84
CA ARG A 18 8.54 2.00 19.88
C ARG A 18 9.17 2.34 18.53
N LEU A 19 8.60 1.85 17.42
CA LEU A 19 9.10 2.15 16.08
C LEU A 19 9.04 3.65 15.77
N LEU A 20 7.94 4.31 16.09
CA LEU A 20 7.80 5.76 15.90
C LEU A 20 8.81 6.56 16.71
N ALA A 21 9.07 6.15 17.96
CA ALA A 21 10.09 6.79 18.79
C ALA A 21 11.50 6.59 18.22
N GLU A 22 11.78 5.45 17.60
CA GLU A 22 13.05 5.19 16.93
C GLU A 22 13.19 5.99 15.63
N LEU A 23 12.14 6.03 14.80
CA LEU A 23 12.10 6.81 13.56
C LEU A 23 12.37 8.30 13.82
N ARG A 24 11.74 8.87 14.86
CA ARG A 24 11.93 10.29 15.25
C ARG A 24 13.36 10.65 15.68
N ARG A 25 14.19 9.66 16.00
CA ARG A 25 15.60 9.88 16.38
C ARG A 25 16.54 9.77 15.18
N ARG A 26 16.04 9.38 14.01
CA ARG A 26 16.82 9.20 12.79
C ARG A 26 16.51 10.35 11.83
N ALA A 27 17.47 10.67 10.97
CA ALA A 27 17.20 11.50 9.80
C ALA A 27 16.35 10.67 8.82
N LEU A 28 15.18 11.19 8.47
CA LEU A 28 14.29 10.56 7.50
C LEU A 28 14.64 11.03 6.08
N PRO A 29 14.32 10.23 5.05
CA PRO A 29 14.51 10.66 3.67
C PRO A 29 13.55 11.80 3.32
N GLU A 30 14.01 12.74 2.50
CA GLU A 30 13.17 13.79 1.90
C GLU A 30 12.25 13.23 0.79
N HIS A 31 12.62 12.09 0.20
CA HIS A 31 11.89 11.50 -0.93
C HIS A 31 11.86 9.97 -0.84
N LEU A 32 10.65 9.40 -0.92
CA LEU A 32 10.42 7.96 -1.01
C LEU A 32 9.98 7.54 -2.41
N GLY A 33 10.72 6.63 -3.05
CA GLY A 33 10.25 5.92 -4.24
C GLY A 33 9.59 4.59 -3.86
N MET A 34 8.39 4.33 -4.37
CA MET A 34 7.64 3.10 -4.09
C MET A 34 7.14 2.45 -5.39
N ILE A 35 7.53 1.18 -5.59
CA ILE A 35 6.99 0.32 -6.65
C ILE A 35 5.82 -0.46 -6.08
N GLN A 36 4.65 -0.32 -6.69
CA GLN A 36 3.46 -1.02 -6.27
C GLN A 36 3.31 -2.30 -7.08
N ASP A 37 3.62 -3.43 -6.45
CA ASP A 37 3.53 -4.74 -7.06
C ASP A 37 2.70 -5.71 -6.20
N GLY A 38 2.23 -6.78 -6.84
CA GLY A 38 1.60 -7.90 -6.16
C GLY A 38 0.09 -7.86 -6.10
N HIS A 39 -0.60 -6.86 -6.67
CA HIS A 39 -2.06 -6.79 -6.65
C HIS A 39 -2.74 -8.05 -7.20
N ARG A 40 -2.24 -8.61 -8.31
CA ARG A 40 -2.75 -9.87 -8.87
C ARG A 40 -2.44 -11.10 -8.01
N ARG A 41 -1.22 -11.18 -7.45
CA ARG A 41 -0.86 -12.29 -6.52
C ARG A 41 -1.77 -12.25 -5.29
N TYR A 42 -1.90 -11.06 -4.70
CA TYR A 42 -2.78 -10.81 -3.58
C TYR A 42 -4.24 -11.18 -3.93
N SER A 43 -4.72 -10.82 -5.12
CA SER A 43 -6.07 -11.18 -5.55
C SER A 43 -6.29 -12.69 -5.58
N ARG A 44 -5.33 -13.43 -6.13
CA ARG A 44 -5.39 -14.90 -6.15
C ARG A 44 -5.33 -15.51 -4.75
N GLU A 45 -4.42 -15.03 -3.90
CA GLU A 45 -4.23 -15.53 -2.53
C GLU A 45 -5.41 -15.20 -1.60
N ALA A 46 -6.03 -14.03 -1.81
CA ALA A 46 -7.20 -13.60 -1.05
C ALA A 46 -8.52 -14.15 -1.61
N GLY A 47 -8.48 -14.96 -2.68
CA GLY A 47 -9.66 -15.55 -3.31
C GLY A 47 -10.60 -14.52 -3.93
N LEU A 48 -10.06 -13.40 -4.43
CA LEU A 48 -10.82 -12.37 -5.12
C LEU A 48 -11.20 -12.85 -6.53
N GLY A 49 -12.46 -12.65 -6.91
CA GLY A 49 -12.99 -13.09 -8.20
C GLY A 49 -12.48 -12.29 -9.40
N ASP A 50 -11.97 -11.08 -9.17
CA ASP A 50 -11.39 -10.20 -10.18
C ASP A 50 -10.12 -9.50 -9.65
N PHE A 51 -9.28 -9.00 -10.56
CA PHE A 51 -8.09 -8.23 -10.21
C PHE A 51 -8.40 -6.78 -9.80
N GLY A 52 -9.56 -6.24 -10.21
CA GLY A 52 -9.99 -4.88 -9.88
C GLY A 52 -10.11 -4.64 -8.38
N GLU A 53 -10.66 -5.58 -7.62
CA GLU A 53 -10.69 -5.55 -6.15
C GLU A 53 -9.27 -5.54 -5.56
N GLY A 54 -8.34 -6.28 -6.16
CA GLY A 54 -6.93 -6.27 -5.77
C GLY A 54 -6.28 -4.91 -5.96
N TYR A 55 -6.54 -4.26 -7.10
CA TYR A 55 -6.05 -2.90 -7.37
C TYR A 55 -6.68 -1.88 -6.42
N ARG A 56 -8.00 -1.92 -6.19
CA ARG A 56 -8.70 -1.03 -5.25
C ARG A 56 -8.15 -1.15 -3.83
N ARG A 57 -7.91 -2.37 -3.34
CA ARG A 57 -7.25 -2.57 -2.03
C ARG A 57 -5.80 -2.10 -2.02
N GLY A 58 -5.10 -2.22 -3.15
CA GLY A 58 -3.78 -1.63 -3.37
C GLY A 58 -3.78 -0.11 -3.21
N ALA A 59 -4.76 0.57 -3.81
CA ALA A 59 -4.94 2.01 -3.66
C ALA A 59 -5.23 2.42 -2.22
N THR A 60 -6.17 1.76 -1.54
CA THR A 60 -6.40 2.03 -0.10
C THR A 60 -5.15 1.82 0.75
N LYS A 61 -4.33 0.81 0.43
CA LYS A 61 -3.05 0.60 1.13
C LYS A 61 -2.05 1.71 0.81
N THR A 62 -2.03 2.21 -0.41
CA THR A 62 -1.20 3.35 -0.84
C THR A 62 -1.54 4.59 -0.05
N GLU A 63 -2.82 4.95 0.03
CA GLU A 63 -3.29 6.09 0.81
C GLU A 63 -2.83 6.00 2.27
N ALA A 64 -2.94 4.81 2.88
CA ALA A 64 -2.45 4.59 4.23
C ALA A 64 -0.93 4.83 4.36
N VAL A 65 -0.13 4.35 3.41
CA VAL A 65 1.32 4.59 3.39
C VAL A 65 1.65 6.07 3.18
N LEU A 66 0.92 6.76 2.31
CA LEU A 66 1.08 8.21 2.09
C LEU A 66 0.73 9.00 3.36
N SER A 67 -0.34 8.62 4.07
CA SER A 67 -0.68 9.20 5.38
C SER A 67 0.47 9.00 6.37
N TRP A 68 1.06 7.80 6.45
CA TRP A 68 2.19 7.56 7.33
C TRP A 68 3.41 8.40 6.96
N CYS A 69 3.71 8.54 5.66
CA CYS A 69 4.79 9.40 5.18
C CYS A 69 4.58 10.85 5.62
N LEU A 70 3.35 11.37 5.46
CA LEU A 70 2.98 12.71 5.92
C LEU A 70 3.14 12.86 7.44
N GLU A 71 2.66 11.89 8.22
CA GLU A 71 2.72 11.90 9.69
C GLU A 71 4.16 11.90 10.23
N VAL A 72 5.08 11.23 9.54
CA VAL A 72 6.51 11.20 9.94
C VAL A 72 7.34 12.31 9.31
N GLY A 73 6.78 13.08 8.38
CA GLY A 73 7.43 14.23 7.76
C GLY A 73 8.30 13.91 6.53
N ILE A 74 7.91 12.91 5.73
CA ILE A 74 8.49 12.66 4.40
C ILE A 74 7.69 13.48 3.37
N PRO A 75 8.25 14.55 2.79
CA PRO A 75 7.47 15.51 2.00
C PRO A 75 7.18 15.05 0.57
N MET A 76 7.98 14.14 0.01
CA MET A 76 7.83 13.69 -1.37
C MET A 76 7.73 12.17 -1.46
N VAL A 77 6.76 11.69 -2.25
CA VAL A 77 6.62 10.27 -2.58
C VAL A 77 6.41 10.12 -4.09
N THR A 78 7.17 9.23 -4.74
CA THR A 78 6.95 8.82 -6.13
C THR A 78 6.43 7.41 -6.17
N LEU A 79 5.33 7.20 -6.89
CA LEU A 79 4.67 5.92 -7.04
C LEU A 79 4.87 5.38 -8.45
N TRP A 80 5.27 4.11 -8.55
CA TRP A 80 5.30 3.37 -9.80
C TRP A 80 4.15 2.37 -9.82
N TRP A 81 3.05 2.76 -10.46
CA TRP A 81 1.81 1.98 -10.53
C TRP A 81 1.73 1.11 -11.79
N LEU A 82 2.12 1.66 -12.93
CA LEU A 82 1.93 1.02 -14.23
C LEU A 82 3.15 1.24 -15.11
N SER A 83 3.77 0.15 -15.57
CA SER A 83 4.88 0.20 -16.54
C SER A 83 4.40 0.11 -17.98
N VAL A 84 5.22 0.53 -18.95
CA VAL A 84 4.90 0.40 -20.38
C VAL A 84 4.69 -1.06 -20.78
N GLU A 85 5.46 -1.98 -20.20
CA GLU A 85 5.30 -3.43 -20.44
C GLU A 85 3.93 -3.93 -19.94
N ASN A 86 3.37 -3.30 -18.91
CA ASN A 86 2.08 -3.69 -18.35
C ASN A 86 0.91 -3.31 -19.27
N LEU A 87 1.10 -2.37 -20.19
CA LEU A 87 0.10 -2.00 -21.19
C LEU A 87 -0.16 -3.12 -22.21
N HIS A 88 0.71 -4.13 -22.29
CA HIS A 88 0.54 -5.31 -23.14
C HIS A 88 -0.20 -6.47 -22.45
N ARG A 89 -0.71 -6.26 -21.24
CA ARG A 89 -1.52 -7.26 -20.51
C ARG A 89 -2.92 -7.33 -21.12
N ASP A 90 -3.72 -8.23 -20.55
CA ASP A 90 -5.14 -8.32 -20.86
C ASP A 90 -5.81 -6.93 -20.77
N PRO A 91 -6.58 -6.49 -21.78
CA PRO A 91 -7.17 -5.15 -21.81
C PRO A 91 -8.10 -4.87 -20.61
N ASP A 92 -8.79 -5.88 -20.08
CA ASP A 92 -9.67 -5.69 -18.93
C ASP A 92 -8.84 -5.51 -17.63
N ASP A 93 -7.70 -6.19 -17.51
CA ASP A 93 -6.72 -5.97 -16.43
C ASP A 93 -6.14 -4.55 -16.49
N VAL A 94 -5.80 -4.06 -17.68
CA VAL A 94 -5.29 -2.70 -17.90
C VAL A 94 -6.36 -1.65 -17.60
N ALA A 95 -7.60 -1.87 -18.04
CA ALA A 95 -8.71 -0.97 -17.75
C ALA A 95 -8.96 -0.88 -16.23
N ALA A 96 -8.96 -2.02 -15.53
CA ALA A 96 -9.19 -2.07 -14.09
C ALA A 96 -8.12 -1.32 -13.27
N VAL A 97 -6.84 -1.38 -13.67
CA VAL A 97 -5.78 -0.62 -12.96
C VAL A 97 -5.85 0.88 -13.30
N LEU A 98 -6.19 1.24 -14.54
CA LEU A 98 -6.37 2.65 -14.92
C LEU A 98 -7.55 3.30 -14.18
N GLU A 99 -8.67 2.59 -14.03
CA GLU A 99 -9.82 3.06 -13.25
C GLU A 99 -9.41 3.44 -11.82
N VAL A 100 -8.53 2.65 -11.20
CA VAL A 100 -8.03 2.92 -9.84
C VAL A 100 -7.03 4.08 -9.79
N ILE A 101 -6.25 4.29 -10.85
CA ILE A 101 -5.30 5.41 -10.94
C ILE A 101 -6.03 6.74 -11.17
N GLU A 102 -7.15 6.72 -11.89
CA GLU A 102 -7.93 7.91 -12.25
C GLU A 102 -8.98 8.31 -11.20
N ALA A 103 -9.34 7.40 -10.29
CA ALA A 103 -10.29 7.63 -9.20
C ALA A 103 -9.79 8.60 -8.14
#